data_AF-A0A3S4HTZ1-F1
#
_entry.id   AF-A0A3S4HTZ1-F1
#
_cell.length_a   1.000
_cell.length_b   1.000
_cell.length_c   1.000
_cell.angle_alpha   90.00
_cell.angle_beta   90.00
_cell.angle_gamma   90.00
#
_symmetry.space_group_name_H-M   'P 1'
#
loop_
_entity.id
_entity.type
_entity.pdbx_description
1 polymer ?
#
loop_
_entity_poly.entity_id
_entity_poly.type
_entity_poly.pdbx_seq_one_letter_code
_entity_poly.pdbx_strand_id
1 'polypeptide(L)'
;MVKRRPICVRCQDSLHQALVEAFEVPPDDRFQVIDQYRPGELIYDAHYLGGPRSEDYVLFYITVGRARTAATKQRFYQRLAALLQQNLQLSPQDVMVVVVSSQREDWSFAPDDV
;
A
#
# COMPACT_ATOMS: atom_id res chain seq x y z
N MET A 1 -7.72 -15.89 -24.67
CA MET A 1 -7.31 -14.50 -24.35
C MET A 1 -7.34 -14.34 -22.83
N VAL A 2 -6.18 -14.36 -22.17
CA VAL A 2 -6.13 -14.21 -20.70
C VAL A 2 -6.48 -12.76 -20.38
N LYS A 3 -7.64 -12.50 -19.77
CA LYS A 3 -7.94 -11.17 -19.21
C LYS A 3 -6.86 -10.86 -18.19
N ARG A 4 -5.93 -9.95 -18.52
CA ARG A 4 -4.92 -9.48 -17.57
C ARG A 4 -5.68 -8.95 -16.36
N ARG A 5 -5.33 -9.44 -15.16
CA ARG A 5 -5.90 -8.89 -13.94
C ARG A 5 -5.46 -7.42 -13.83
N PRO A 6 -6.36 -6.52 -13.42
CA PRO A 6 -6.03 -5.12 -13.18
C PRO A 6 -4.86 -5.00 -12.20
N ILE A 7 -4.03 -3.97 -12.38
CA ILE A 7 -2.74 -3.82 -11.70
C ILE A 7 -2.89 -3.86 -10.16
N CYS A 8 -4.00 -3.32 -9.67
CA CYS A 8 -4.39 -3.25 -8.26
C CYS A 8 -4.39 -4.62 -7.56
N VAL A 9 -4.95 -5.66 -8.19
CA VAL A 9 -5.00 -7.05 -7.63
C VAL A 9 -3.67 -7.79 -7.79
N ARG A 10 -2.60 -7.09 -8.16
CA ARG A 10 -1.24 -7.64 -8.18
C ARG A 10 -0.31 -6.90 -7.22
N CYS A 11 -0.78 -5.81 -6.62
CA CYS A 11 0.00 -5.02 -5.67
C CYS A 11 0.16 -5.70 -4.32
N GLN A 12 -0.72 -6.65 -3.96
CA GLN A 12 -0.79 -7.27 -2.64
C GLN A 12 0.50 -7.95 -2.19
N ASP A 13 1.20 -8.63 -3.12
CA ASP A 13 2.41 -9.37 -2.80
C ASP A 13 3.60 -8.43 -2.63
N SER A 14 3.74 -7.44 -3.53
CA SER A 14 4.75 -6.38 -3.39
C SER A 14 4.53 -5.52 -2.14
N LEU A 15 3.27 -5.22 -1.80
CA LEU A 15 2.91 -4.51 -0.57
C LEU A 15 3.33 -5.31 0.66
N HIS A 16 2.91 -6.58 0.72
CA HIS A 16 3.21 -7.44 1.88
C HIS A 16 4.71 -7.64 2.06
N GLN A 17 5.43 -7.90 0.96
CA GLN A 17 6.88 -8.02 0.98
C GLN A 17 7.54 -6.73 1.51
N ALA A 18 7.12 -5.55 1.04
CA ALA A 18 7.65 -4.28 1.54
C ALA A 18 7.37 -4.05 3.03
N LEU A 19 6.18 -4.44 3.51
CA LEU A 19 5.80 -4.34 4.92
C LEU A 19 6.71 -5.20 5.80
N VAL A 20 6.96 -6.45 5.39
CA VAL A 20 7.83 -7.38 6.13
C VAL A 20 9.28 -6.91 6.11
N GLU A 21 9.82 -6.58 4.94
CA GLU A 21 11.24 -6.26 4.77
C GLU A 21 11.64 -4.90 5.34
N ALA A 22 10.75 -3.90 5.29
CA ALA A 22 11.11 -2.51 5.56
C ALA A 22 10.23 -1.80 6.60
N PHE A 23 9.10 -2.39 7.00
CA PHE A 23 8.12 -1.76 7.90
C PHE A 23 7.94 -2.49 9.25
N GLU A 24 8.74 -3.55 9.48
CA GLU A 24 8.76 -4.32 10.73
C GLU A 24 7.39 -4.95 11.04
N VAL A 25 6.78 -5.56 10.01
CA VAL A 25 5.52 -6.30 10.10
C VAL A 25 5.84 -7.81 10.09
N PRO A 26 5.24 -8.63 10.98
CA PRO A 26 5.41 -10.08 10.93
C PRO A 26 4.96 -10.69 9.59
N PRO A 27 5.58 -11.78 9.11
CA PRO A 27 5.22 -12.39 7.83
C PRO A 27 3.75 -12.82 7.71
N ASP A 28 3.11 -13.21 8.81
CA ASP A 28 1.72 -13.68 8.84
C ASP A 28 0.71 -12.55 9.11
N ASP A 29 1.18 -11.34 9.44
CA ASP A 29 0.34 -10.16 9.66
C ASP A 29 -0.09 -9.57 8.31
N ARG A 30 -1.09 -10.21 7.68
CA ARG A 30 -1.53 -9.95 6.31
C ARG A 30 -3.04 -9.73 6.22
N PHE A 31 -3.47 -8.50 6.50
CA PHE A 31 -4.87 -8.06 6.37
C PHE A 31 -4.98 -6.99 5.29
N GLN A 32 -5.64 -7.31 4.17
CA GLN A 32 -5.66 -6.45 2.98
C GLN A 32 -7.06 -6.44 2.35
N VAL A 33 -7.55 -5.24 2.03
CA VAL A 33 -8.75 -5.02 1.22
C VAL A 33 -8.33 -4.32 -0.07
N ILE A 34 -8.93 -4.73 -1.19
CA ILE A 34 -8.59 -4.20 -2.51
C ILE A 34 -9.86 -3.67 -3.17
N ASP A 35 -9.98 -2.36 -3.21
CA ASP A 35 -11.05 -1.67 -3.92
C ASP A 35 -10.60 -1.29 -5.33
N GLN A 36 -11.51 -1.46 -6.30
CA GLN A 36 -11.26 -1.13 -7.70
C GLN A 36 -12.34 -0.19 -8.19
N TYR A 37 -11.89 0.83 -8.92
CA TYR A 37 -12.73 1.91 -9.39
C TYR A 37 -12.75 1.90 -10.92
N ARG A 38 -13.90 2.21 -11.50
CA ARG A 38 -14.02 2.49 -12.94
C ARG A 38 -13.33 3.82 -13.25
N PRO A 39 -12.95 4.07 -14.52
CA PRO A 39 -12.43 5.38 -14.92
C PRO A 39 -13.37 6.50 -14.47
N GLY A 40 -12.83 7.48 -13.75
CA GLY A 40 -13.57 8.63 -13.21
C GLY A 40 -14.23 8.43 -11.84
N GLU A 41 -14.21 7.24 -11.23
CA GLU A 41 -14.73 7.02 -9.88
C GLU A 41 -13.71 7.38 -8.78
N LEU A 42 -12.40 7.25 -9.06
CA LEU A 42 -11.32 7.72 -8.19
C LEU A 42 -10.78 9.05 -8.72
N ILE A 43 -10.88 10.10 -7.90
CA ILE A 43 -10.44 11.46 -8.26
C ILE A 43 -9.15 11.80 -7.54
N TYR A 44 -8.13 12.21 -8.30
CA TYR A 44 -6.83 12.64 -7.80
C TYR A 44 -6.25 13.70 -8.74
N ASP A 45 -5.38 14.56 -8.20
CA ASP A 45 -4.63 15.51 -9.01
C ASP A 45 -3.33 14.88 -9.53
N ALA A 46 -3.07 15.06 -10.82
CA ALA A 46 -1.94 14.43 -11.49
C ALA A 46 -0.57 15.03 -11.11
N HIS A 47 -0.52 16.23 -10.52
CA HIS A 47 0.70 17.02 -10.32
C HIS A 47 0.89 17.56 -8.89
N TYR A 48 -0.12 17.45 -8.02
CA TYR A 48 -0.03 17.95 -6.66
C TYR A 48 0.99 17.15 -5.84
N LEU A 49 2.02 17.84 -5.34
CA LEU A 49 3.14 17.34 -4.52
C LEU A 49 3.87 16.11 -5.07
N GLY A 50 3.80 15.87 -6.39
CA GLY A 50 4.40 14.74 -7.09
C GLY A 50 3.77 14.53 -8.47
N GLY A 51 4.24 13.55 -9.25
CA GLY A 51 3.67 13.22 -10.55
C GLY A 51 4.68 13.22 -11.72
N PRO A 52 4.19 13.15 -12.97
CA PRO A 52 2.76 13.05 -13.33
C PRO A 52 2.19 11.68 -12.95
N ARG A 53 0.96 11.68 -12.39
CA ARG A 53 0.19 10.45 -12.14
C ARG A 53 -0.60 10.06 -13.39
N SER A 54 -0.60 8.79 -13.70
CA SER A 54 -1.36 8.15 -14.77
C SER A 54 -2.67 7.56 -14.25
N GLU A 55 -3.45 6.92 -15.12
CA GLU A 55 -4.65 6.15 -14.76
C GLU A 55 -4.36 4.89 -13.92
N ASP A 56 -3.08 4.49 -13.82
CA ASP A 56 -2.65 3.36 -12.98
C ASP A 56 -2.43 3.76 -11.50
N TYR A 57 -2.83 4.96 -11.09
CA TYR A 57 -2.68 5.48 -9.73
C TYR A 57 -3.22 4.51 -8.64
N VAL A 58 -2.40 4.27 -7.62
CA VAL A 58 -2.72 3.42 -6.46
C VAL A 58 -2.50 4.18 -5.16
N LEU A 59 -3.54 4.25 -4.34
CA LEU A 59 -3.48 4.72 -2.96
C LEU A 59 -3.38 3.53 -2.00
N PHE A 60 -2.29 3.45 -1.25
CA PHE A 60 -2.14 2.56 -0.11
C PHE A 60 -2.50 3.31 1.17
N TYR A 61 -3.64 2.96 1.76
CA TYR A 61 -4.05 3.46 3.06
C TYR A 61 -3.81 2.36 4.11
N ILE A 62 -2.91 2.64 5.06
CA ILE A 62 -2.38 1.63 5.99
C ILE A 62 -2.64 2.10 7.42
N THR A 63 -3.41 1.31 8.17
CA THR A 63 -3.63 1.51 9.61
C THR A 63 -2.68 0.60 10.38
N VAL A 64 -2.00 1.14 11.40
CA VAL A 64 -1.08 0.37 12.24
C VAL A 64 -1.38 0.54 13.73
N GLY A 65 -1.40 -0.56 14.49
CA GLY A 65 -1.55 -0.51 15.95
C GLY A 65 -0.29 -0.09 16.73
N ARG A 66 0.83 0.16 16.03
CA ARG A 66 2.07 0.68 16.64
C ARG A 66 2.72 1.70 15.70
N ALA A 67 2.96 2.90 16.20
CA ALA A 67 3.64 3.96 15.47
C ALA A 67 5.03 3.50 14.96
N ARG A 68 5.39 3.97 13.76
CA ARG A 68 6.70 3.75 13.14
C ARG A 68 7.46 5.06 13.04
N THR A 69 8.79 4.99 13.19
CA THR A 69 9.67 6.15 13.03
C THR A 69 9.60 6.68 11.58
N ALA A 70 9.93 7.96 11.39
CA ALA A 70 10.01 8.56 10.06
C ALA A 70 10.99 7.79 9.14
N ALA A 71 12.12 7.34 9.69
CA ALA A 71 13.10 6.55 8.97
C ALA A 71 12.54 5.19 8.50
N THR A 72 11.79 4.49 9.36
CA THR A 72 11.12 3.22 8.99
C THR A 72 10.08 3.47 7.90
N LYS A 73 9.26 4.53 8.01
CA LYS A 73 8.30 4.93 6.97
C LYS A 73 8.99 5.22 5.64
N GLN A 74 10.08 5.98 5.65
CA GLN A 74 10.83 6.33 4.44
C GLN A 74 11.41 5.09 3.73
N ARG A 75 12.04 4.16 4.47
CA ARG A 75 12.55 2.90 3.91
C ARG A 75 11.42 2.08 3.29
N PHE A 76 10.28 2.00 3.97
CA PHE A 76 9.11 1.32 3.45
C PHE A 76 8.61 1.93 2.14
N TYR A 77 8.46 3.27 2.06
CA TYR A 77 7.99 3.93 0.84
C TYR A 77 8.93 3.66 -0.35
N GLN A 78 10.24 3.73 -0.13
CA GLN A 78 11.24 3.44 -1.16
C GLN A 78 11.17 1.96 -1.60
N ARG A 79 11.06 1.04 -0.64
CA ARG A 79 11.02 -0.39 -0.94
C ARG A 79 9.75 -0.79 -1.69
N LEU A 80 8.60 -0.25 -1.28
CA LEU A 80 7.32 -0.49 -1.94
C LEU A 80 7.35 -0.02 -3.40
N ALA A 81 7.79 1.22 -3.64
CA ALA A 81 7.90 1.76 -4.99
C ALA A 81 8.84 0.93 -5.88
N ALA A 82 9.99 0.49 -5.35
CA ALA A 82 10.92 -0.36 -6.07
C ALA A 82 10.30 -1.71 -6.45
N LEU A 83 9.62 -2.39 -5.52
CA LEU A 83 8.97 -3.68 -5.78
C LEU A 83 7.81 -3.56 -6.77
N LEU A 84 7.02 -2.49 -6.70
CA LEU A 84 5.91 -2.26 -7.64
C LEU A 84 6.44 -1.98 -9.05
N GLN A 85 7.50 -1.19 -9.19
CA GLN A 85 8.15 -0.95 -10.49
C GLN A 85 8.77 -2.24 -11.05
N GLN A 86 9.46 -3.02 -10.22
CA GLN A 86 10.11 -4.28 -10.64
C GLN A 86 9.10 -5.34 -11.07
N ASN A 87 8.07 -5.57 -10.26
CA ASN A 87 7.16 -6.69 -10.47
C ASN A 87 6.01 -6.35 -11.44
N LEU A 88 5.56 -5.09 -11.48
CA LEU A 88 4.34 -4.69 -12.17
C LEU A 88 4.54 -3.61 -13.23
N GLN A 89 5.76 -3.06 -13.34
CA GLN A 89 6.05 -1.87 -14.16
C GLN A 89 5.22 -0.64 -13.75
N LEU A 90 4.72 -0.60 -12.52
CA LEU A 90 4.00 0.56 -12.01
C LEU A 90 4.98 1.70 -11.72
N SER A 91 4.71 2.88 -12.26
CA SER A 91 5.53 4.07 -12.02
C SER A 91 5.54 4.42 -10.53
N PRO A 92 6.70 4.74 -9.92
CA PRO A 92 6.76 5.26 -8.56
C PRO A 92 5.92 6.54 -8.36
N GLN A 93 5.68 7.31 -9.42
CA GLN A 93 4.85 8.52 -9.35
C GLN A 93 3.36 8.20 -9.16
N ASP A 94 2.92 7.00 -9.55
CA ASP A 94 1.55 6.51 -9.41
C ASP A 94 1.24 5.95 -8.03
N VAL A 95 2.22 5.93 -7.12
CA VAL A 95 2.09 5.34 -5.79
C VAL A 95 1.94 6.43 -4.74
N MET A 96 0.82 6.43 -4.02
CA MET A 96 0.62 7.24 -2.82
C MET A 96 0.45 6.34 -1.60
N VAL A 97 1.06 6.73 -0.48
CA VAL A 97 0.98 5.97 0.77
C VAL A 97 0.54 6.89 1.89
N VAL A 98 -0.49 6.49 2.62
CA VAL A 98 -0.97 7.12 3.85
C VAL A 98 -0.85 6.11 4.98
N VAL A 99 -0.12 6.47 6.03
CA VAL A 99 0.01 5.65 7.24
C VAL A 99 -0.68 6.36 8.40
N VAL A 100 -1.75 5.76 8.91
CA VAL A 100 -2.45 6.21 10.12
C VAL A 100 -2.11 5.27 11.28
N SER A 101 -1.98 5.83 12.48
CA SER A 101 -1.62 5.08 13.68
C SER A 101 -2.81 5.00 14.63
N SER A 102 -3.01 3.82 15.20
CA SER A 102 -3.93 3.50 16.29
C SER A 102 -3.15 2.85 17.44
N GLN A 103 -3.85 2.43 18.50
CA GLN A 103 -3.30 1.71 19.64
C GLN A 103 -3.54 0.20 19.48
N ARG A 104 -2.91 -0.65 20.30
CA ARG A 104 -3.08 -2.12 20.19
C ARG A 104 -4.49 -2.55 20.58
N GLU A 105 -5.08 -1.81 21.50
CA GLU A 105 -6.40 -2.00 22.09
C GLU A 105 -7.52 -1.70 21.08
N ASP A 106 -7.22 -0.96 20.00
CA ASP A 106 -8.16 -0.68 18.92
C ASP A 106 -8.36 -1.87 17.95
N TRP A 107 -7.65 -2.98 18.16
CA TRP A 107 -7.63 -4.13 17.25
C TRP A 107 -8.05 -5.43 17.94
N SER A 108 -9.00 -6.13 17.32
CA SER A 108 -9.36 -7.51 17.63
C SER A 108 -9.15 -8.36 16.37
N PHE A 109 -8.34 -9.41 16.50
CA PHE A 109 -8.12 -10.45 15.48
C PHE A 109 -8.95 -11.71 15.79
N ALA A 110 -9.36 -11.88 17.05
CA ALA A 110 -10.25 -12.92 17.54
C ALA A 110 -11.09 -12.42 18.74
N PRO A 111 -12.20 -13.12 19.11
CA PRO A 111 -13.12 -12.66 20.16
C PRO A 111 -12.52 -12.40 21.55
N ASP A 112 -11.39 -13.04 21.87
CA ASP A 112 -10.69 -12.90 23.16
C ASP A 112 -9.45 -11.99 23.09
N ASP A 113 -9.30 -11.21 22.01
CA ASP A 113 -8.30 -10.14 21.94
C ASP A 113 -8.71 -8.92 22.75
N VAL A 114 -7.77 -8.45 23.58
CA VAL A 114 -7.76 -7.22 24.42
C VAL A 114 -9.05 -6.89 25.19
#